data_AF-A0A1I4AML1-F1
#
_entry.id   AF-A0A1I4AML1-F1
#
_cell.length_a   1.000
_cell.length_b   1.000
_cell.length_c   1.000
_cell.angle_alpha   90.00
_cell.angle_beta   90.00
_cell.angle_gamma   90.00
#
_symmetry.space_group_name_H-M   'P 1'
#
loop_
_entity.id
_entity.type
_entity.pdbx_description
1 polymer ?
#
loop_
_entity_poly.entity_id
_entity_poly.type
_entity_poly.pdbx_seq_one_letter_code
_entity_poly.pdbx_strand_id
1 'polypeptide(L)'
;MGLKYVRPAIASMLAGMMLVATPGAGMAESLAGKIGNKRYPVQFTPGMTGPCQKVYKDYIAAPGHSAYAQTPLRDGVEAFFCGRAFNAPSQKAAEERALENCRSVGKKYKVKIAGACAVYVSK
;
A
#
# COMPACT_ATOMS: atom_id res chain seq x y z
N MET A 1 -61.76 30.36 -7.43
CA MET A 1 -61.20 30.17 -8.80
C MET A 1 -60.56 31.47 -9.26
N GLY A 2 -59.40 31.41 -9.93
CA GLY A 2 -58.88 32.55 -10.72
C GLY A 2 -57.40 32.89 -10.52
N LEU A 3 -56.51 31.94 -10.78
CA LEU A 3 -55.06 32.16 -10.91
C LEU A 3 -54.79 33.19 -12.03
N LYS A 4 -54.02 34.26 -11.76
CA LYS A 4 -53.40 35.08 -12.81
C LYS A 4 -51.90 35.05 -12.65
N TYR A 5 -51.26 34.59 -13.72
CA TYR A 5 -49.85 34.24 -13.87
C TYR A 5 -49.20 35.33 -14.73
N VAL A 6 -48.15 36.02 -14.26
CA VAL A 6 -47.17 36.70 -15.13
C VAL A 6 -45.79 36.64 -14.44
N ARG A 7 -44.85 35.92 -15.08
CA ARG A 7 -43.40 35.79 -14.82
C ARG A 7 -42.65 37.00 -15.46
N PRO A 8 -41.30 37.10 -15.44
CA PRO A 8 -40.28 36.73 -14.45
C PRO A 8 -39.33 37.93 -14.13
N ALA A 9 -38.55 37.88 -13.06
CA ALA A 9 -37.38 38.76 -12.93
C ALA A 9 -36.20 38.00 -12.32
N ILE A 10 -35.10 38.09 -13.05
CA ILE A 10 -33.83 37.41 -12.90
C ILE A 10 -33.06 38.11 -11.77
N ALA A 11 -32.53 37.36 -10.81
CA ALA A 11 -31.35 37.77 -10.06
C ALA A 11 -30.64 36.53 -9.52
N SER A 12 -29.67 36.07 -10.31
CA SER A 12 -28.63 35.16 -9.90
C SER A 12 -27.90 35.75 -8.70
N MET A 13 -27.96 35.09 -7.53
CA MET A 13 -27.06 35.38 -6.41
C MET A 13 -26.10 34.20 -6.25
N LEU A 14 -25.20 34.07 -7.22
CA LEU A 14 -23.92 33.40 -7.05
C LEU A 14 -23.00 34.35 -6.27
N ALA A 15 -22.96 34.23 -4.95
CA ALA A 15 -21.90 34.85 -4.17
C ALA A 15 -21.72 34.16 -2.81
N GLY A 16 -20.55 33.54 -2.65
CA GLY A 16 -19.78 33.70 -1.43
C GLY A 16 -20.07 32.71 -0.30
N MET A 17 -19.51 31.51 -0.40
CA MET A 17 -18.86 30.89 0.76
C MET A 17 -17.78 29.91 0.28
N MET A 18 -16.68 30.46 -0.25
CA MET A 18 -15.40 29.75 -0.16
C MET A 18 -14.94 29.87 1.29
N LEU A 19 -15.28 28.89 2.11
CA LEU A 19 -14.69 28.77 3.45
C LEU A 19 -13.22 28.38 3.30
N VAL A 20 -12.43 29.42 3.54
CA VAL A 20 -11.02 29.49 3.93
C VAL A 20 -10.47 28.21 4.59
N ALA A 21 -9.35 27.76 4.02
CA ALA A 21 -8.22 27.05 4.60
C ALA A 21 -8.50 25.99 5.68
N THR A 22 -8.39 24.73 5.30
CA THR A 22 -7.98 23.67 6.23
C THR A 22 -6.55 23.96 6.70
N PRO A 23 -6.30 24.18 8.01
CA PRO A 23 -4.95 24.20 8.53
C PRO A 23 -4.44 22.77 8.57
N GLY A 24 -3.37 22.47 7.85
CA GLY A 24 -2.61 21.24 8.03
C GLY A 24 -2.92 20.12 7.05
N ALA A 25 -2.81 20.36 5.74
CA ALA A 25 -2.08 19.38 4.93
C ALA A 25 -0.62 19.45 5.37
N GLY A 26 -0.32 18.96 6.58
CA GLY A 26 1.05 18.65 6.95
C GLY A 26 1.52 17.71 5.85
N MET A 27 2.49 18.15 5.05
CA MET A 27 3.13 17.30 4.05
C MET A 27 3.51 16.03 4.78
N ALA A 28 2.78 14.94 4.56
CA ALA A 28 3.06 13.69 5.22
C ALA A 28 4.50 13.36 4.87
N GLU A 29 5.36 13.28 5.89
CA GLU A 29 6.79 13.10 5.67
C GLU A 29 7.00 11.85 4.83
N SER A 30 7.74 11.98 3.74
CA SER A 30 8.00 10.85 2.86
C SER A 30 8.71 9.73 3.64
N LEU A 31 8.18 8.53 3.51
CA LEU A 31 8.77 7.30 4.04
C LEU A 31 9.74 6.65 3.05
N ALA A 32 10.03 7.29 1.91
CA ALA A 32 10.98 6.78 0.93
C ALA A 32 12.38 6.65 1.57
N GLY A 33 13.08 5.56 1.25
CA GLY A 33 14.38 5.22 1.84
C GLY A 33 14.30 4.61 3.25
N LYS A 34 13.20 4.78 3.98
CA LYS A 34 13.02 4.18 5.31
C LYS A 34 12.70 2.68 5.17
N ILE A 35 13.33 1.86 6.02
CA ILE A 35 13.05 0.42 6.14
C ILE A 35 11.84 0.16 7.06
N GLY A 36 11.52 1.08 7.97
CA GLY A 36 10.42 0.91 8.92
C GLY A 36 10.62 -0.21 9.93
N ASN A 37 9.50 -0.75 10.42
CA ASN A 37 9.45 -1.78 11.43
C ASN A 37 9.84 -3.14 10.83
N LYS A 38 10.96 -3.69 11.30
CA LYS A 38 11.43 -5.02 10.91
C LYS A 38 10.93 -6.07 11.89
N ARG A 39 10.16 -7.03 11.39
CA ARG A 39 9.69 -8.22 12.15
C ARG A 39 10.64 -9.40 12.01
N TYR A 40 11.18 -9.57 10.79
CA TYR A 40 12.14 -10.62 10.46
C TYR A 40 13.23 -10.08 9.53
N PRO A 41 14.46 -10.61 9.58
CA PRO A 41 15.47 -10.27 8.60
C PRO A 41 15.05 -10.75 7.21
N VAL A 42 15.15 -9.88 6.19
CA VAL A 42 14.98 -10.33 4.80
C VAL A 42 16.11 -11.27 4.42
N GLN A 43 15.78 -12.40 3.81
CA GLN A 43 16.70 -13.52 3.61
C GLN A 43 17.35 -13.50 2.22
N PHE A 44 17.74 -12.31 1.74
CA PHE A 44 18.47 -12.20 0.47
C PHE A 44 19.96 -12.40 0.73
N THR A 45 20.54 -13.45 0.14
CA THR A 45 22.00 -13.66 0.18
C THR A 45 22.70 -12.72 -0.81
N PRO A 46 23.98 -12.36 -0.58
CA PRO A 46 24.76 -11.60 -1.54
C PRO A 46 24.74 -12.27 -2.93
N GLY A 47 24.50 -11.48 -3.98
CA GLY A 47 24.38 -11.99 -5.35
C GLY A 47 23.02 -12.60 -5.72
N MET A 48 22.11 -12.79 -4.75
CA MET A 48 20.75 -13.24 -5.05
C MET A 48 20.02 -12.17 -5.86
N THR A 49 19.53 -12.54 -7.05
CA THR A 49 18.70 -11.68 -7.90
C THR A 49 17.36 -12.33 -8.13
N GLY A 50 16.28 -11.54 -8.16
CA GLY A 50 14.97 -12.06 -8.52
C GLY A 50 13.83 -11.09 -8.25
N PRO A 51 12.59 -11.46 -8.62
CA PRO A 51 11.42 -10.61 -8.49
C PRO A 51 11.21 -10.11 -7.05
N CYS A 52 11.40 -10.96 -6.05
CA CYS A 52 11.21 -10.58 -4.66
C CYS A 52 12.25 -9.60 -4.14
N GLN A 53 13.50 -9.68 -4.60
CA GLN A 53 14.52 -8.70 -4.27
C GLN A 53 14.20 -7.34 -4.92
N LYS A 54 13.71 -7.33 -6.18
CA LYS A 54 13.25 -6.09 -6.82
C LYS A 54 12.07 -5.48 -6.05
N VAL A 55 11.09 -6.29 -5.67
CA VAL A 55 9.94 -5.85 -4.88
C VAL A 55 10.36 -5.26 -3.53
N TYR A 56 11.37 -5.83 -2.87
CA TYR A 56 11.92 -5.27 -1.64
C TYR A 56 12.61 -3.91 -1.86
N LYS A 57 13.34 -3.73 -2.97
CA LYS A 57 13.90 -2.42 -3.35
C LYS A 57 12.80 -1.40 -3.64
N ASP A 58 11.76 -1.80 -4.37
CA ASP A 58 10.59 -0.96 -4.65
C ASP A 58 9.87 -0.55 -3.33
N TYR A 59 9.79 -1.47 -2.35
CA TYR A 59 9.29 -1.17 -1.00
C TYR A 59 10.11 -0.08 -0.30
N ILE A 60 11.45 -0.15 -0.35
CA ILE A 60 12.31 0.87 0.24
C ILE A 60 12.07 2.22 -0.45
N ALA A 61 11.93 2.24 -1.77
CA ALA A 61 11.69 3.47 -2.54
C ALA A 61 10.29 4.08 -2.32
N ALA A 62 9.29 3.29 -1.90
CA ALA A 62 7.92 3.76 -1.76
C ALA A 62 7.79 4.87 -0.69
N PRO A 63 7.11 6.00 -1.01
CA PRO A 63 7.03 7.17 -0.12
C PRO A 63 5.96 7.06 0.97
N GLY A 64 4.97 6.17 0.83
CA GLY A 64 3.87 6.03 1.78
C GLY A 64 3.89 4.71 2.54
N HIS A 65 2.84 4.47 3.34
CA HIS A 65 2.73 3.25 4.12
C HIS A 65 2.77 2.02 3.22
N SER A 66 3.72 1.15 3.49
CA SER A 66 4.08 0.04 2.62
C SER A 66 4.43 -1.17 3.46
N ALA A 67 4.29 -2.36 2.89
CA ALA A 67 4.71 -3.58 3.55
C ALA A 67 5.25 -4.60 2.55
N TYR A 68 6.17 -5.41 3.03
CA TYR A 68 6.75 -6.52 2.31
C TYR A 68 6.57 -7.80 3.13
N ALA A 69 5.94 -8.79 2.51
CA ALA A 69 5.74 -10.11 3.08
C ALA A 69 6.46 -11.14 2.24
N GLN A 70 6.92 -12.22 2.85
CA GLN A 70 7.44 -13.38 2.13
C GLN A 70 7.24 -14.68 2.91
N THR A 71 7.34 -15.81 2.21
CA THR A 71 7.55 -17.10 2.86
C THR A 71 9.00 -17.19 3.35
N PRO A 72 9.31 -18.03 4.35
CA PRO A 72 10.69 -18.33 4.70
C PRO A 72 11.44 -18.89 3.49
N LEU A 73 12.71 -18.53 3.38
CA LEU A 73 13.70 -19.15 2.51
C LEU A 73 14.48 -20.17 3.33
N ARG A 74 14.45 -21.43 2.88
CA ARG A 74 15.13 -22.59 3.48
C ARG A 74 15.60 -23.50 2.36
N ASP A 75 16.59 -24.34 2.63
CA ASP A 75 17.03 -25.35 1.68
C ASP A 75 15.96 -26.42 1.45
N GLY A 76 16.01 -27.07 0.28
CA GLY A 76 15.10 -28.17 -0.06
C GLY A 76 13.66 -27.75 -0.39
N VAL A 77 13.45 -26.48 -0.73
CA VAL A 77 12.17 -25.94 -1.26
C VAL A 77 12.34 -25.51 -2.70
N GLU A 78 11.25 -25.55 -3.46
CA GLU A 78 11.25 -25.23 -4.89
C GLU A 78 11.18 -23.72 -5.15
N ALA A 79 10.53 -22.99 -4.23
CA ALA A 79 10.42 -21.54 -4.31
C ALA A 79 10.22 -20.90 -2.94
N PHE A 80 10.40 -19.59 -2.90
CA PHE A 80 9.83 -18.72 -1.88
C PHE A 80 8.99 -17.65 -2.57
N PHE A 81 7.92 -17.23 -1.92
CA PHE A 81 7.01 -16.22 -2.45
C PHE A 81 7.15 -14.92 -1.69
N CYS A 82 6.82 -13.82 -2.34
CA CYS A 82 6.70 -12.52 -1.72
C CYS A 82 5.40 -11.83 -2.12
N GLY A 83 4.95 -10.93 -1.27
CA GLY A 83 3.84 -10.04 -1.48
C GLY A 83 4.20 -8.63 -1.06
N ARG A 84 3.49 -7.66 -1.63
CA ARG A 84 3.74 -6.24 -1.41
C ARG A 84 2.45 -5.46 -1.28
N ALA A 85 2.52 -4.33 -0.59
CA ALA A 85 1.57 -3.25 -0.70
C ALA A 85 2.33 -1.93 -0.59
N PHE A 86 1.97 -0.95 -1.41
CA PHE A 86 2.61 0.36 -1.43
C PHE A 86 1.57 1.44 -1.25
N ASN A 87 1.96 2.50 -0.54
CA ASN A 87 1.18 3.73 -0.35
C ASN A 87 -0.26 3.45 0.11
N ALA A 88 -0.43 2.51 1.04
CA ALA A 88 -1.70 2.22 1.67
C ALA A 88 -2.12 3.37 2.61
N PRO A 89 -3.41 3.44 3.00
CA PRO A 89 -3.89 4.45 3.95
C PRO A 89 -3.27 4.35 5.35
N SER A 90 -2.72 3.19 5.72
CA SER A 90 -2.03 2.95 6.99
C SER A 90 -1.04 1.79 6.88
N GLN A 91 -0.08 1.73 7.81
CA GLN A 91 0.87 0.60 7.90
C GLN A 91 0.13 -0.74 8.03
N LYS A 92 -0.90 -0.81 8.87
CA LYS A 92 -1.71 -2.03 9.05
C LYS A 92 -2.40 -2.46 7.76
N ALA A 93 -2.98 -1.52 7.01
CA ALA A 93 -3.61 -1.83 5.73
C ALA A 93 -2.59 -2.32 4.69
N ALA A 94 -1.36 -1.79 4.72
CA ALA A 94 -0.28 -2.28 3.88
C ALA A 94 0.08 -3.73 4.24
N GLU A 95 0.21 -4.05 5.53
CA GLU A 95 0.54 -5.39 6.01
C GLU A 95 -0.49 -6.45 5.62
N GLU A 96 -1.77 -6.16 5.83
CA GLU A 96 -2.87 -7.06 5.45
C GLU A 96 -2.85 -7.37 3.95
N ARG A 97 -2.72 -6.33 3.12
CA ARG A 97 -2.66 -6.47 1.67
C ARG A 97 -1.39 -7.18 1.19
N ALA A 98 -0.24 -6.92 1.83
CA ALA A 98 0.99 -7.62 1.50
C ALA A 98 0.91 -9.13 1.81
N LEU A 99 0.29 -9.50 2.94
CA LEU A 99 0.04 -10.90 3.29
C LEU A 99 -0.93 -11.57 2.32
N GLU A 100 -2.02 -10.90 1.96
CA GLU A 100 -2.97 -11.39 0.97
C GLU A 100 -2.29 -11.64 -0.38
N ASN A 101 -1.51 -10.67 -0.86
CA ASN A 101 -0.75 -10.78 -2.10
C ASN A 101 0.28 -11.92 -2.06
N CYS A 102 0.96 -12.13 -0.94
CA CYS A 102 1.89 -13.26 -0.82
C CYS A 102 1.14 -14.60 -0.87
N ARG A 103 0.03 -14.71 -0.16
CA ARG A 103 -0.80 -15.94 -0.12
C ARG A 103 -1.43 -16.23 -1.48
N SER A 104 -1.79 -15.21 -2.27
CA SER A 104 -2.37 -15.40 -3.60
C SER A 104 -1.39 -16.05 -4.58
N VAL A 105 -0.10 -15.73 -4.48
CA VAL A 105 0.97 -16.41 -5.23
C VAL A 105 1.00 -17.90 -4.86
N GLY A 106 0.97 -18.24 -3.57
CA GLY A 106 0.95 -19.64 -3.12
C GLY A 106 -0.32 -20.40 -3.50
N LYS A 107 -1.46 -19.73 -3.66
CA LYS A 107 -2.68 -20.34 -4.22
C LYS A 107 -2.55 -20.64 -5.72
N LYS A 108 -1.85 -19.78 -6.45
CA LYS A 108 -1.64 -19.91 -7.91
C LYS A 108 -0.58 -20.98 -8.23
N TYR A 109 0.52 -20.98 -7.49
CA TYR A 109 1.66 -21.86 -7.74
C TYR A 109 1.77 -22.90 -6.62
N LYS A 110 1.46 -24.15 -6.94
CA LYS A 110 1.43 -25.28 -6.00
C LYS A 110 2.80 -25.97 -5.90
N VAL A 111 3.84 -25.20 -5.61
CA VAL A 111 5.20 -25.71 -5.40
C VAL A 111 5.51 -25.83 -3.91
N LYS A 112 6.49 -26.66 -3.56
CA LYS A 112 6.97 -26.83 -2.19
C LYS A 112 7.64 -25.55 -1.70
N ILE A 113 7.09 -24.97 -0.63
CA ILE A 113 7.59 -23.77 0.05
C ILE A 113 7.90 -24.09 1.52
N ALA A 114 8.75 -23.27 2.16
CA ALA A 114 9.25 -23.56 3.51
C ALA A 114 8.27 -23.21 4.64
N GLY A 115 7.16 -22.54 4.34
CA GLY A 115 6.17 -22.14 5.33
C GLY A 115 5.23 -21.05 4.85
N ALA A 116 4.38 -20.57 5.75
CA ALA A 116 3.39 -19.54 5.47
C ALA A 116 4.02 -18.16 5.22
N CYS A 117 3.31 -17.32 4.48
CA CYS A 117 3.65 -15.91 4.31
C CYS A 117 3.60 -15.17 5.66
N ALA A 118 4.65 -14.39 5.93
CA ALA A 118 4.72 -13.47 7.07
C ALA A 118 5.13 -12.07 6.59
N VAL A 119 4.75 -11.03 7.33
CA VAL A 119 5.27 -9.66 7.11
C VAL A 119 6.70 -9.62 7.63
N TYR A 120 7.65 -9.19 6.81
CA TYR A 120 9.05 -9.07 7.19
C TYR A 120 9.38 -7.64 7.59
N VAL A 121 8.90 -6.67 6.79
CA VAL A 121 9.08 -5.23 7.05
C VAL A 121 7.82 -4.47 6.67
N SER A 122 7.54 -3.39 7.39
CA SER A 122 6.46 -2.45 7.07
C SER A 122 6.80 -1.04 7.53
N LYS A 123 6.30 -0.03 6.83
CA LYS A 123 6.41 1.39 7.17
C LYS A 123 5.09 2.08 6.90
#